data_AF-A0A2R6M5U1-F1
#
_entry.id   AF-A0A2R6M5U1-F1
#
_cell.length_a   1.000
_cell.length_b   1.000
_cell.length_c   1.000
_cell.angle_alpha   90.00
_cell.angle_beta   90.00
_cell.angle_gamma   90.00
#
_symmetry.space_group_name_H-M   'P 1'
#
loop_
_entity.id
_entity.type
_entity.pdbx_description
1 polymer ?
#
loop_
_entity_poly.entity_id
_entity_poly.type
_entity_poly.pdbx_seq_one_letter_code
_entity_poly.pdbx_strand_id
1 'polypeptide(L)'
;MSDVQLSDRMIRADRLSKVLALVVAMVFFVGSLWLTEAQYISSIAAAGAGIGARFLLPYGVSLTVPEGEGVSIEDHPGTGNYHHGAVGAALLLGSLVMVGVLAETGETNLTLALGLIAMGFLFVIFSELLPRG
;
A
#
# COMPACT_ATOMS: atom_id res chain seq x y z
N MET A 1 1.55 11.22 -24.64
CA MET A 1 2.57 10.13 -24.80
C MET A 1 2.02 9.12 -25.81
N SER A 2 2.76 8.17 -26.40
CA SER A 2 2.07 7.15 -27.23
C SER A 2 1.47 6.05 -26.34
N ASP A 3 0.24 5.61 -26.62
CA ASP A 3 -0.48 4.58 -25.84
C ASP A 3 0.33 3.28 -25.71
N VAL A 4 1.12 2.96 -26.75
CA VAL A 4 2.02 1.80 -26.76
C VAL A 4 3.13 1.95 -25.71
N GLN A 5 3.72 3.14 -25.56
CA GLN A 5 4.75 3.37 -24.55
C GLN A 5 4.20 3.37 -23.13
N LEU A 6 2.97 3.85 -22.93
CA LEU A 6 2.31 3.83 -21.62
C LEU A 6 1.98 2.38 -21.20
N SER A 7 1.41 1.59 -22.11
CA SER A 7 1.08 0.20 -21.84
C SER A 7 2.31 -0.66 -21.51
N ASP A 8 3.41 -0.50 -22.25
CA ASP A 8 4.68 -1.18 -21.95
C ASP A 8 5.24 -0.80 -20.56
N ARG A 9 5.18 0.49 -20.20
CA ARG A 9 5.60 0.95 -18.85
C ARG A 9 4.72 0.35 -17.76
N MET A 10 3.41 0.29 -17.97
CA MET A 10 2.46 -0.30 -17.03
C MET A 10 2.72 -1.79 -16.82
N ILE A 11 2.94 -2.55 -17.90
CA ILE A 11 3.29 -3.98 -17.84
C ILE A 11 4.60 -4.19 -17.08
N ARG A 12 5.60 -3.33 -17.34
CA ARG A 12 6.88 -3.39 -16.63
C ARG A 12 6.72 -3.05 -15.14
N ALA A 13 5.92 -2.05 -14.82
CA ALA A 13 5.62 -1.66 -13.44
C ALA A 13 4.87 -2.76 -12.69
N ASP A 14 3.87 -3.41 -13.29
CA ASP A 14 3.19 -4.57 -12.69
C ASP A 14 4.20 -5.69 -12.38
N ARG A 15 5.07 -6.04 -13.33
CA ARG A 15 6.06 -7.09 -13.13
C ARG A 15 7.05 -6.75 -12.02
N LEU A 16 7.56 -5.51 -12.00
CA LEU A 16 8.45 -5.02 -10.95
C LEU A 16 7.74 -4.95 -9.59
N SER A 17 6.46 -4.60 -9.57
CA SER A 17 5.67 -4.50 -8.33
C SER A 17 5.56 -5.84 -7.62
N LYS A 18 5.46 -6.95 -8.35
CA LYS A 18 5.43 -8.30 -7.75
C LYS A 18 6.72 -8.62 -7.01
N VAL A 19 7.87 -8.33 -7.63
CA VAL A 19 9.19 -8.57 -7.03
C VAL A 19 9.43 -7.63 -5.86
N LEU A 20 9.15 -6.34 -6.03
CA LEU A 20 9.34 -5.35 -4.95
C LEU A 20 8.40 -5.58 -3.79
N ALA A 21 7.13 -5.93 -4.03
CA ALA A 21 6.18 -6.29 -2.98
C ALA A 21 6.67 -7.50 -2.16
N LEU A 22 7.23 -8.52 -2.82
CA LEU A 22 7.82 -9.66 -2.12
C LEU A 22 9.00 -9.25 -1.25
N VAL A 23 9.90 -8.42 -1.78
CA VAL A 23 11.05 -7.91 -1.02
C VAL A 23 10.58 -7.08 0.18
N VAL A 24 9.61 -6.18 -0.01
CA VAL A 24 9.02 -5.36 1.07
C VAL A 24 8.40 -6.25 2.14
N ALA A 25 7.59 -7.23 1.75
CA ALA A 25 6.97 -8.17 2.69
C ALA A 25 8.04 -8.94 3.48
N MET A 26 9.09 -9.42 2.83
CA MET A 26 10.17 -10.15 3.49
C MET A 26 10.94 -9.27 4.48
N VAL A 27 11.27 -8.04 4.10
CA VAL A 27 11.94 -7.07 4.99
C VAL A 27 11.05 -6.74 6.19
N PHE A 28 9.76 -6.47 5.97
CA PHE A 28 8.82 -6.21 7.06
C PHE A 28 8.67 -7.41 7.99
N PHE A 29 8.55 -8.62 7.44
CA PHE A 29 8.41 -9.84 8.23
C PHE A 29 9.62 -10.04 9.13
N VAL A 30 10.83 -10.05 8.54
CA VAL A 30 12.08 -10.25 9.29
C VAL A 30 12.30 -9.14 10.30
N GLY A 31 12.12 -7.88 9.91
CA GLY A 31 12.33 -6.74 10.79
C GLY A 31 11.35 -6.70 11.96
N SER A 32 10.06 -6.92 11.69
CA SER A 32 9.05 -6.94 12.77
C SER A 32 9.19 -8.16 13.68
N LEU A 33 9.54 -9.33 13.13
CA LEU A 33 9.76 -10.53 13.94
C LEU A 33 10.97 -10.35 14.86
N TRP A 34 12.05 -9.76 14.35
CA TRP A 34 13.23 -9.46 15.15
C TRP A 34 12.94 -8.45 16.27
N LEU A 35 12.05 -7.48 16.02
CA LEU A 35 11.71 -6.45 17.00
C LEU A 35 10.71 -6.90 18.06
N THR A 36 9.75 -7.77 17.70
CA THR A 36 8.57 -8.06 18.54
C THR A 36 8.47 -9.51 18.97
N GLU A 37 9.27 -10.40 18.37
CA GLU A 37 9.20 -11.87 18.53
C GLU A 37 7.82 -12.49 18.22
N ALA A 38 6.90 -11.70 17.64
CA ALA A 38 5.50 -12.07 17.46
C ALA A 38 5.19 -12.47 16.00
N GLN A 39 5.50 -13.71 15.66
CA GLN A 39 5.37 -14.25 14.30
C GLN A 39 4.01 -13.98 13.62
N TYR A 40 2.91 -14.08 14.37
CA TYR A 40 1.56 -13.87 13.82
C TYR A 40 1.36 -12.42 13.35
N ILE A 41 1.66 -11.43 14.19
CA ILE A 41 1.53 -10.03 13.83
C ILE A 41 2.55 -9.63 12.77
N SER A 42 3.79 -10.13 12.86
CA SER A 42 4.81 -9.92 11.84
C SER A 42 4.34 -10.36 10.45
N SER A 43 3.62 -11.49 10.37
CA SER A 43 3.06 -12.00 9.12
C SER A 43 1.97 -11.07 8.57
N ILE A 44 1.07 -10.56 9.43
CA ILE A 44 0.00 -9.64 9.04
C ILE A 44 0.58 -8.30 8.55
N ALA A 45 1.51 -7.72 9.32
CA ALA A 45 2.15 -6.46 8.97
C ALA A 45 2.91 -6.59 7.63
N ALA A 46 3.64 -7.69 7.44
CA ALA A 46 4.32 -8.00 6.18
C ALA A 46 3.37 -8.14 4.99
N ALA A 47 2.25 -8.84 5.17
CA ALA A 47 1.23 -8.97 4.13
C ALA A 47 0.65 -7.60 3.76
N GLY A 48 0.27 -6.79 4.76
CA GLY A 48 -0.23 -5.42 4.54
C GLY A 48 0.78 -4.55 3.80
N ALA A 49 2.06 -4.56 4.21
CA ALA A 49 3.10 -3.78 3.57
C ALA A 49 3.38 -4.23 2.13
N GLY A 50 3.41 -5.54 1.88
CA GLY A 50 3.58 -6.09 0.54
C GLY A 50 2.42 -5.73 -0.39
N ILE A 51 1.17 -5.83 0.09
CA ILE A 51 -0.01 -5.40 -0.66
C ILE A 51 0.07 -3.90 -0.94
N GLY A 52 0.43 -3.10 0.07
CA GLY A 52 0.59 -1.64 -0.06
C GLY A 52 1.61 -1.26 -1.15
N ALA A 53 2.79 -1.89 -1.12
CA ALA A 53 3.82 -1.69 -2.14
C ALA A 53 3.34 -2.04 -3.56
N ARG A 54 2.48 -3.07 -3.69
CA ARG A 54 1.90 -3.47 -4.98
C ARG A 54 0.95 -2.42 -5.54
N PHE A 55 0.27 -1.66 -4.69
CA PHE A 55 -0.60 -0.55 -5.13
C PHE A 55 0.19 0.71 -5.47
N LEU A 56 1.23 1.03 -4.70
CA LEU A 56 1.99 2.27 -4.87
C LEU A 56 2.79 2.34 -6.18
N LEU A 57 3.30 1.21 -6.67
CA LEU A 57 4.15 1.19 -7.87
C LEU A 57 3.39 1.47 -9.17
N PRO A 58 2.27 0.79 -9.49
CA PRO A 58 1.44 1.16 -10.63
C PRO A 58 0.84 2.56 -10.50
N TYR A 59 0.45 2.97 -9.28
CA TYR A 59 -0.01 4.32 -8.99
C TYR A 59 1.02 5.39 -9.38
N GLY A 60 2.29 5.20 -9.01
CA GLY A 60 3.36 6.12 -9.40
C GLY A 60 3.52 6.26 -10.93
N VAL A 61 3.20 5.21 -11.70
CA VAL A 61 3.19 5.28 -13.17
C VAL A 61 1.94 5.96 -13.70
N SER A 62 0.78 5.75 -13.07
CA SER A 62 -0.47 6.36 -13.49
C SER A 62 -0.43 7.89 -13.37
N LEU A 63 0.27 8.42 -12.36
CA LEU A 63 0.55 9.85 -12.21
C LEU A 63 1.40 10.47 -13.33
N THR A 64 2.03 9.66 -14.19
CA THR A 64 2.82 10.18 -15.33
C THR A 64 1.97 10.42 -16.59
N VAL A 65 0.68 10.04 -16.56
CA VAL A 65 -0.26 10.29 -17.65
C VAL A 65 -0.69 11.76 -17.60
N PRO A 66 -0.57 12.51 -18.72
CA PRO A 66 -1.01 13.91 -18.75
C PRO A 66 -2.50 14.08 -18.44
N GLU A 67 -2.85 15.18 -17.78
CA GLU A 67 -4.25 15.54 -17.50
C GLU A 67 -5.06 15.58 -18.81
N GLY A 68 -6.17 14.81 -18.85
CA GLY A 68 -7.04 14.68 -20.02
C GLY A 68 -6.70 13.55 -21.01
N GLU A 69 -5.54 12.89 -20.87
CA GLU A 69 -5.19 11.68 -21.65
C GLU A 69 -5.58 10.38 -20.92
N GLY A 70 -5.87 10.44 -19.62
CA GLY A 70 -6.30 9.30 -18.80
C GLY A 70 -7.81 9.29 -18.51
N VAL A 71 -8.39 8.11 -18.35
CA VAL A 71 -9.74 7.91 -17.79
C VAL A 71 -9.59 7.59 -16.32
N SER A 72 -10.30 8.31 -15.44
CA SER A 72 -10.23 8.05 -14.00
C SER A 72 -10.80 6.67 -13.70
N ILE A 73 -10.18 5.95 -12.77
CA ILE A 73 -10.72 4.68 -12.32
C ILE A 73 -12.10 4.85 -11.66
N GLU A 74 -12.41 6.03 -11.12
CA GLU A 74 -13.69 6.40 -10.50
C GLU A 74 -14.83 6.52 -11.52
N ASP A 75 -14.50 6.75 -12.80
CA ASP A 75 -15.49 6.78 -13.88
C ASP A 75 -16.06 5.37 -14.16
N HIS A 76 -15.37 4.34 -13.68
CA HIS A 76 -15.87 2.97 -13.74
C HIS A 76 -16.98 2.75 -12.69
N PRO A 77 -18.21 2.37 -13.07
CA PRO A 77 -19.36 2.34 -12.16
C PRO A 77 -19.23 1.38 -10.97
N GLY A 78 -18.26 0.45 -11.02
CA GLY A 78 -17.98 -0.51 -9.94
C GLY A 78 -16.91 -0.10 -8.92
N THR A 79 -16.26 1.06 -9.07
CA THR A 79 -15.10 1.46 -8.23
C THR A 79 -15.43 2.54 -7.21
N GLY A 80 -16.43 3.39 -7.47
CA GLY A 80 -16.83 4.46 -6.55
C GLY A 80 -15.66 5.40 -6.23
N ASN A 81 -15.48 5.77 -4.95
CA ASN A 81 -14.40 6.66 -4.48
C ASN A 81 -13.06 5.94 -4.28
N TYR A 82 -12.69 5.05 -5.20
CA TYR A 82 -11.52 4.21 -5.05
C TYR A 82 -10.22 4.96 -5.34
N HIS A 83 -9.45 5.27 -4.29
CA HIS A 83 -8.13 5.87 -4.40
C HIS A 83 -7.02 4.84 -4.17
N HIS A 84 -6.59 4.16 -5.22
CA HIS A 84 -5.60 3.07 -5.13
C HIS A 84 -4.24 3.49 -4.53
N GLY A 85 -3.76 4.70 -4.85
CA GLY A 85 -2.56 5.28 -4.22
C GLY A 85 -2.70 5.41 -2.69
N ALA A 86 -3.84 5.93 -2.22
CA ALA A 86 -4.14 6.07 -0.80
C ALA A 86 -4.26 4.72 -0.10
N VAL A 87 -4.90 3.72 -0.72
CA VAL A 87 -4.94 2.34 -0.20
C VAL A 87 -3.52 1.79 -0.04
N GLY A 88 -2.67 1.98 -1.06
CA GLY A 88 -1.29 1.53 -1.03
C GLY A 88 -0.47 2.15 0.11
N ALA A 89 -0.55 3.48 0.24
CA ALA A 89 0.16 4.23 1.28
C ALA A 89 -0.34 3.86 2.69
N ALA A 90 -1.65 3.78 2.86
CA ALA A 90 -2.29 3.46 4.14
C ALA A 90 -1.95 2.05 4.62
N LEU A 91 -1.94 1.06 3.74
CA LEU A 91 -1.54 -0.30 4.08
C LEU A 91 -0.06 -0.37 4.48
N LEU A 92 0.82 0.28 3.72
CA LEU A 92 2.26 0.25 3.99
C LEU A 92 2.61 0.95 5.31
N LEU A 93 2.12 2.16 5.52
CA LEU A 93 2.41 2.93 6.73
C LEU A 93 1.60 2.43 7.94
N GLY A 94 0.38 1.97 7.73
CA GLY A 94 -0.43 1.36 8.78
C GLY A 94 0.19 0.06 9.30
N SER A 95 0.80 -0.75 8.42
CA SER A 95 1.61 -1.90 8.84
C SER A 95 2.80 -1.48 9.72
N LEU A 96 3.45 -0.36 9.42
CA LEU A 96 4.54 0.17 10.24
C LEU A 96 4.04 0.60 11.62
N VAL A 97 2.91 1.30 11.67
CA VAL A 97 2.25 1.71 12.92
C VAL A 97 1.87 0.49 13.75
N MET A 98 1.29 -0.55 13.13
CA MET A 98 0.93 -1.79 13.81
C MET A 98 2.16 -2.44 14.48
N VAL A 99 3.30 -2.52 13.79
CA VAL A 99 4.54 -3.05 14.37
C VAL A 99 5.03 -2.17 15.52
N GLY A 100 4.98 -0.85 15.38
CA GLY A 100 5.39 0.08 16.43
C GLY A 100 4.53 -0.03 17.69
N VAL A 101 3.21 -0.14 17.54
CA VAL A 101 2.28 -0.36 18.66
C VAL A 101 2.58 -1.68 19.36
N LEU A 102 2.86 -2.74 18.61
CA LEU A 102 3.21 -4.02 19.23
C LEU A 102 4.53 -3.96 19.99
N ALA A 103 5.54 -3.33 19.40
CA ALA A 103 6.86 -3.18 20.02
C ALA A 103 6.78 -2.42 21.35
N GLU A 104 5.88 -1.44 21.45
CA GLU A 104 5.68 -0.65 22.66
C GLU A 104 4.80 -1.36 23.70
N THR A 105 3.72 -2.00 23.27
CA THR A 105 2.68 -2.50 24.19
C THR A 105 2.80 -3.99 24.51
N GLY A 106 3.37 -4.79 23.62
CA GLY A 106 3.35 -6.27 23.68
C GLY A 106 1.96 -6.90 23.51
N GLU A 107 0.90 -6.11 23.42
CA GLU A 107 -0.49 -6.57 23.44
C GLU A 107 -1.04 -6.83 22.04
N THR A 108 -1.29 -8.09 21.73
CA THR A 108 -1.68 -8.52 20.36
C THR A 108 -3.06 -8.01 19.94
N ASN A 109 -4.07 -8.11 20.82
CA ASN A 109 -5.44 -7.70 20.48
C ASN A 109 -5.55 -6.18 20.28
N LEU A 110 -4.89 -5.42 21.16
CA LEU A 110 -4.85 -3.96 21.05
C LEU A 110 -4.11 -3.53 19.77
N THR A 111 -2.99 -4.19 19.47
CA THR A 111 -2.21 -3.96 18.25
C THR A 111 -3.05 -4.13 16.98
N LEU A 112 -3.82 -5.22 16.87
CA LEU A 112 -4.68 -5.45 15.71
C LEU A 112 -5.74 -4.36 15.56
N ALA A 113 -6.41 -4.01 16.66
CA ALA A 113 -7.44 -2.97 16.65
C ALA A 113 -6.85 -1.60 16.24
N LEU A 114 -5.78 -1.18 16.88
CA LEU A 114 -5.12 0.10 16.59
C LEU A 114 -4.49 0.13 15.20
N GLY A 115 -3.91 -0.98 14.74
CA GLY A 115 -3.35 -1.07 13.39
C GLY A 115 -4.41 -0.92 12.30
N LEU A 116 -5.57 -1.57 12.45
CA LEU A 116 -6.69 -1.42 11.52
C LEU A 116 -7.28 0.00 11.53
N ILE A 117 -7.45 0.59 12.71
CA ILE A 117 -7.90 1.98 12.86
C ILE A 117 -6.90 2.93 12.20
N ALA A 118 -5.61 2.74 12.44
CA ALA A 118 -4.55 3.55 11.84
C ALA A 118 -4.57 3.45 10.30
N MET A 119 -4.74 2.25 9.74
CA MET A 119 -4.88 2.07 8.28
C MET A 119 -6.09 2.84 7.73
N GLY A 120 -7.25 2.76 8.39
CA GLY A 120 -8.43 3.52 7.97
C GLY A 120 -8.22 5.03 8.03
N PHE A 121 -7.61 5.52 9.10
CA PHE A 121 -7.31 6.95 9.27
C PHE A 121 -6.29 7.45 8.25
N LEU A 122 -5.22 6.69 8.01
CA LEU A 122 -4.22 6.98 7.00
C LEU A 122 -4.82 6.97 5.60
N PHE A 123 -5.77 6.07 5.31
CA PHE A 123 -6.46 6.07 4.03
C PHE A 123 -7.21 7.39 3.80
N VAL A 124 -7.96 7.87 4.80
CA VAL A 124 -8.69 9.15 4.70
C VAL A 124 -7.69 10.28 4.42
N ILE A 125 -6.62 10.38 5.21
CA ILE A 125 -5.57 11.39 5.01
C ILE A 125 -4.99 11.32 3.60
N PHE A 126 -4.56 10.14 3.14
CA PHE A 126 -3.95 10.01 1.83
C PHE A 126 -4.93 10.20 0.68
N SER A 127 -6.22 9.92 0.89
CA SER A 127 -7.24 10.16 -0.13
C SER A 127 -7.48 11.65 -0.41
N GLU A 128 -7.12 12.51 0.56
CA GLU A 128 -7.17 13.97 0.42
C GLU A 128 -5.84 14.57 -0.04
N LEU A 129 -4.71 13.99 0.38
CA LEU A 129 -3.37 14.53 0.09
C LEU A 129 -2.79 14.07 -1.24
N LEU A 130 -3.09 12.83 -1.66
CA LEU A 130 -2.50 12.27 -2.87
C LEU A 130 -3.29 12.70 -4.11
N PRO A 131 -2.59 12.97 -5.23
CA PRO A 131 -3.27 13.19 -6.50
C PRO A 131 -4.01 11.93 -6.93
N ARG A 132 -5.18 12.13 -7.55
CA ARG A 132 -5.87 11.04 -8.23
C ARG A 132 -5.11 10.72 -9.50
N GLY A 133 -4.85 9.45 -9.73
CA GLY A 133 -4.13 8.94 -10.90
C GLY A 133 -4.92 7.88 -11.63
#